data_AF-A0A926Y0H2-F1
#
_entry.id   AF-A0A926Y0H2-F1
#
_cell.length_a   1.000
_cell.length_b   1.000
_cell.length_c   1.000
_cell.angle_alpha   90.00
_cell.angle_beta   90.00
_cell.angle_gamma   90.00
#
_symmetry.space_group_name_H-M   'P 1'
#
loop_
_entity.id
_entity.type
_entity.pdbx_description
1 polymer ?
#
loop_
_entity_poly.entity_id
_entity_poly.type
_entity_poly.pdbx_seq_one_letter_code
_entity_poly.pdbx_strand_id
1 'polypeptide(L)' 'MAKNFKFRSYVKEGFTTDAYFNVVADNKFEWGFDAPNGAGKTRYVIILDPVKKTWYETGDFSRDGNQWFKFIGLTVKKLD' A
#
# COMPACT_ATOMS: atom_id res chain seq x y z
N MET A 1 18.73 -3.87 7.03
CA MET A 1 18.20 -4.84 6.04
C MET A 1 16.70 -4.60 5.91
N ALA A 2 16.19 -4.41 4.69
CA ALA A 2 14.75 -4.27 4.47
C ALA A 2 14.05 -5.59 4.81
N LYS A 3 12.93 -5.52 5.54
CA LYS A 3 12.12 -6.71 5.88
C LYS A 3 10.94 -6.79 4.92
N ASN A 4 10.75 -7.96 4.32
CA ASN A 4 9.68 -8.24 3.37
C ASN A 4 8.71 -9.24 3.97
N PHE A 5 7.42 -8.95 3.86
CA PHE A 5 6.32 -9.74 4.38
C PHE A 5 5.27 -9.93 3.28
N LYS A 6 4.34 -10.84 3.51
CA LYS A 6 3.17 -11.05 2.66
C LYS A 6 1.92 -11.11 3.54
N PHE A 7 0.81 -10.61 3.00
CA PHE A 7 -0.49 -10.75 3.63
C PHE A 7 -1.55 -11.03 2.57
N ARG A 8 -2.64 -11.66 2.99
CA ARG A 8 -3.81 -11.94 2.15
C ARG A 8 -5.02 -11.26 2.74
N SER A 9 -5.72 -10.46 1.93
CA SER A 9 -7.00 -9.88 2.30
C SER A 9 -8.16 -10.80 1.93
N TYR A 10 -9.27 -10.66 2.66
CA TYR A 10 -10.55 -11.28 2.38
C TYR A 10 -11.62 -10.20 2.53
N VAL A 11 -12.36 -9.89 1.48
CA VAL A 11 -13.44 -8.89 1.52
C VAL A 11 -14.80 -9.57 1.67
N LYS A 12 -15.85 -8.82 2.04
CA LYS A 12 -17.16 -9.40 2.37
C LYS A 12 -17.78 -10.18 1.19
N GLU A 13 -17.45 -9.79 -0.03
CA GLU A 13 -17.89 -10.42 -1.27
C GLU A 13 -17.14 -11.72 -1.59
N GLY A 14 -16.18 -12.13 -0.76
CA GLY A 14 -15.41 -13.35 -0.95
C GLY A 14 -14.18 -13.21 -1.86
N PHE A 15 -13.91 -12.02 -2.39
CA PHE A 15 -12.66 -11.77 -3.10
C PHE A 15 -11.46 -11.77 -2.16
N THR A 16 -10.30 -12.12 -2.71
CA THR A 16 -9.05 -12.15 -1.98
C THR A 16 -7.94 -11.48 -2.78
N THR A 17 -7.02 -10.82 -2.09
CA THR A 17 -5.82 -10.25 -2.70
C THR A 17 -4.59 -10.71 -1.95
N ASP A 18 -3.62 -11.28 -2.65
CA ASP A 18 -2.27 -11.48 -2.13
C ASP A 18 -1.46 -10.21 -2.33
N ALA A 19 -0.91 -9.67 -1.25
CA ALA A 19 -0.12 -8.45 -1.26
C ALA A 19 1.26 -8.68 -0.65
N TYR A 20 2.25 -7.97 -1.20
CA TYR A 20 3.55 -7.82 -0.58
C TYR A 20 3.54 -6.64 0.38
N PHE A 21 4.44 -6.66 1.35
CA PHE A 21 4.68 -5.56 2.28
C PHE A 21 6.17 -5.43 2.57
N ASN A 22 6.73 -4.25 2.34
CA ASN A 22 8.13 -3.94 2.52
C ASN A 22 8.28 -2.86 3.60
N VAL A 23 9.13 -3.11 4.58
CA VAL A 23 9.61 -2.08 5.51
C VAL A 23 10.78 -1.36 4.84
N VAL A 24 10.50 -0.18 4.29
CA VAL A 24 11.46 0.60 3.50
C VAL A 24 12.42 1.36 4.40
N ALA A 25 11.90 1.95 5.49
CA ALA A 25 12.66 2.61 6.54
C ALA A 25 11.80 2.69 7.82
N ASP A 26 12.35 3.26 8.89
CA ASP A 26 11.56 3.57 10.09
C ASP A 26 10.39 4.49 9.72
N ASN A 27 9.19 4.11 10.14
CA ASN A 27 7.92 4.80 9.83
C ASN A 27 7.59 4.94 8.34
N LYS A 28 8.26 4.19 7.45
CA LYS A 28 8.00 4.21 6.01
C LYS A 28 7.83 2.79 5.46
N PHE A 29 6.68 2.55 4.85
CA PHE A 29 6.30 1.25 4.32
C PHE A 29 5.84 1.34 2.87
N GLU A 30 6.03 0.27 2.14
CA GLU A 30 5.46 0.09 0.82
C GLU A 30 4.71 -1.23 0.79
N TRP A 31 3.51 -1.24 0.22
CA TRP A 31 2.75 -2.46 0.02
C TRP A 31 2.00 -2.41 -1.30
N GLY A 32 1.66 -3.57 -1.85
CA GLY A 32 0.98 -3.59 -3.13
C GLY A 32 0.66 -4.99 -3.62
N PHE A 33 0.03 -5.07 -4.78
CA PHE A 33 -0.45 -6.30 -5.39
C PHE A 33 -0.63 -6.14 -6.90
N ASP A 34 -0.69 -7.28 -7.58
CA ASP A 34 -1.07 -7.33 -8.98
C ASP A 34 -2.60 -7.27 -9.10
N ALA A 35 -3.11 -6.40 -9.95
CA ALA A 35 -4.55 -6.29 -10.20
C ALA A 35 -5.05 -7.55 -10.95
N PRO A 36 -6.30 -7.98 -10.71
CA PRO A 36 -6.86 -9.18 -11.35
C PRO A 36 -6.77 -9.15 -12.88
N ASN A 37 -6.71 -10.33 -13.51
CA ASN A 37 -6.69 -10.51 -14.96
C ASN A 37 -5.54 -9.77 -15.69
N GLY A 38 -4.43 -9.50 -14.99
CA GLY A 38 -3.29 -8.79 -15.57
C GLY A 38 -3.59 -7.33 -15.91
N ALA A 39 -4.60 -6.73 -15.27
CA ALA A 39 -5.00 -5.34 -15.54
C ALA A 39 -3.89 -4.33 -15.20
N GLY A 40 -2.94 -4.71 -14.33
CA GLY A 40 -1.81 -3.88 -13.94
C GLY A 40 -1.31 -4.22 -12.54
N LYS A 41 -0.65 -3.25 -11.91
CA LYS A 41 -0.08 -3.31 -10.56
C LYS A 41 -0.55 -2.11 -9.75
N THR A 42 -0.81 -2.33 -8.48
CA THR A 42 -1.11 -1.28 -7.51
C THR A 42 -0.05 -1.28 -6.44
N ARG A 43 0.40 -0.08 -6.05
CA ARG A 43 1.27 0.09 -4.88
C ARG A 43 0.80 1.24 -4.04
N TYR A 44 1.13 1.17 -2.75
CA TYR A 44 0.86 2.18 -1.76
C TYR A 44 2.13 2.47 -0.99
N VAL A 45 2.32 3.74 -0.64
CA VAL A 45 3.41 4.19 0.24
C VAL A 45 2.76 4.78 1.48
N ILE A 46 3.16 4.27 2.66
CA ILE A 46 2.72 4.76 3.96
C ILE A 46 3.88 5.48 4.64
N ILE A 47 3.60 6.66 5.19
CA ILE A 47 4.51 7.42 6.05
C ILE A 47 3.78 7.73 7.35
N LEU A 48 4.33 7.28 8.48
CA LEU A 48 3.80 7.57 9.81
C LEU A 48 4.55 8.76 10.44
N ASP A 49 3.80 9.68 11.05
CA ASP A 49 4.33 10.70 11.95
C ASP A 49 3.91 10.31 13.39
N PRO A 50 4.81 9.72 14.18
CA PRO A 50 4.46 9.25 15.53
C PRO A 50 4.19 10.38 16.50
N VAL A 51 4.78 11.57 16.29
CA VAL A 51 4.58 12.75 17.14
C VAL A 51 3.18 13.31 16.92
N LYS A 52 2.76 13.45 15.67
CA LYS A 52 1.41 13.94 15.33
C LYS A 52 0.34 12.85 15.40
N LYS A 53 0.76 11.60 15.61
CA LYS A 53 -0.07 10.40 15.50
C LYS A 53 -0.85 10.36 14.17
N THR A 54 -0.18 10.70 13.06
CA THR A 54 -0.79 10.71 11.72
C THR A 54 -0.18 9.65 10.81
N TRP A 55 -1.01 9.16 9.90
CA TRP A 55 -0.68 8.24 8.82
C TRP A 55 -0.95 8.98 7.50
N TYR A 56 0.07 9.11 6.66
CA TYR A 56 -0.06 9.59 5.29
C TYR A 56 0.10 8.42 4.33
N GLU A 57 -0.82 8.27 3.39
CA GLU A 57 -0.71 7.22 2.39
C GLU A 57 -1.11 7.69 1.00
N THR A 58 -0.36 7.24 0.00
CA THR A 58 -0.67 7.47 -1.41
C THR A 58 -0.68 6.16 -2.14
N GLY A 59 -1.63 6.00 -3.08
CA GLY A 59 -1.68 4.85 -3.97
C GLY A 59 -1.40 5.26 -5.42
N ASP A 60 -0.60 4.43 -6.09
CA ASP A 60 -0.29 4.55 -7.51
C ASP A 60 -0.66 3.25 -8.24
N PHE A 61 -1.17 3.40 -9.46
CA PHE A 61 -1.51 2.30 -10.36
C PHE A 61 -0.60 2.34 -11.59
N SER A 62 -0.21 1.17 -12.07
CA SER A 62 0.57 1.01 -13.29
C SER A 62 -0.01 -0.10 -14.16
N ARG A 63 -0.27 0.18 -15.42
CA ARG A 63 -0.76 -0.83 -16.37
C ARG A 63 0.35 -1.75 -16.88
N ASP A 64 1.57 -1.23 -17.01
CA ASP A 64 2.73 -1.89 -17.63
C ASP A 64 3.89 -2.18 -16.64
N GLY A 65 3.77 -1.72 -15.39
CA GLY A 65 4.81 -1.79 -14.37
C GLY A 65 5.85 -0.67 -14.46
N ASN A 66 5.84 0.14 -15.52
CA ASN A 66 6.84 1.18 -15.78
C ASN A 66 6.28 2.58 -15.50
N GLN A 67 5.08 2.89 -15.99
CA GLN A 67 4.43 4.17 -15.76
C GLN A 67 3.46 4.07 -14.60
N TRP A 68 3.62 4.96 -13.61
CA TRP A 68 2.83 4.96 -12.38
C TRP A 68 1.99 6.23 -12.29
N PHE A 69 0.69 6.06 -12.08
CA PHE A 69 -0.28 7.14 -11.98
C PHE A 69 -0.90 7.15 -10.59
N LYS A 70 -0.80 8.28 -9.90
CA LYS A 70 -1.40 8.45 -8.58
C LYS A 70 -2.93 8.44 -8.70
N PHE A 71 -3.60 7.63 -7.88
CA PHE A 71 -5.06 7.55 -7.88
C PHE A 71 -5.69 7.86 -6.51
N ILE A 72 -4.92 7.82 -5.42
CA ILE A 72 -5.42 8.16 -4.09
C ILE A 72 -4.32 8.82 -3.24
N GLY A 73 -4.76 9.73 -2.37
CA GLY A 73 -3.99 10.27 -1.27
C GLY A 73 -4.89 10.42 -0.04
N LEU A 74 -4.43 9.94 1.11
CA LEU A 74 -5.17 9.97 2.36
C LEU A 74 -4.28 10.40 3.53
N THR A 75 -4.89 11.09 4.48
CA THR A 75 -4.28 11.43 5.77
C THR A 75 -5.24 10.99 6.87
N VAL A 76 -4.78 10.11 7.74
CA VAL A 76 -5.56 9.60 8.88
C VAL A 76 -4.87 10.05 10.16
N LYS A 77 -5.67 10.51 11.13
CA LYS A 77 -5.20 10.85 12.47
C LYS A 77 -5.74 9.83 13.46
N LYS A 78 -4.87 9.29 14.30
CA LYS A 78 -5.28 8.41 15.40
C LYS A 78 -6.16 9.22 16.36
N LEU A 79 -7.35 8.69 16.66
CA LEU A 79 -8.20 9.22 17.73
C LEU A 79 -7.62 8.77 19.08
N ASP A 80 -7.72 9.64 20.08
CA ASP A 80 -7.23 9.38 21.44
C ASP A 80 -8.08 8.34 22.17
#